data_AF-A0A6G4X5K7-F1
#
_entry.id   AF-A0A6G4X5K7-F1
#
_cell.length_a   1.000
_cell.length_b   1.000
_cell.length_c   1.000
_cell.angle_alpha   90.00
_cell.angle_beta   90.00
_cell.angle_gamma   90.00
#
_symmetry.space_group_name_H-M   'P 1'
#
loop_
_entity.id
_entity.type
_entity.pdbx_description
1 polymer ?
#
loop_
_entity_poly.entity_id
_entity_poly.type
_entity_poly.pdbx_seq_one_letter_code
_entity_poly.pdbx_strand_id
1 'polypeptide(L)'
;MYLAQQSQEVTDWAARIGWVVGLVLFIALIYWLMRQGWKWRGTLQGDLPELPSAPEEPGTPLLTLTGRYHGSTSAGQWLDRIVAQGLGTRSRAELTLTPAGLAVVRPGARDFFVPAGALRGARLDTGIAGKVLTEGGLLVVTWRHGGRDLDSGFRSDRSADHTTWVEKINELSTSGTTSTAALSRGTPPETPGKGTP
;
A
#
# COMPACT_ATOMS: atom_id res chain seq x y z
N MET A 1 -72.66 43.76 0.36
CA MET A 1 -71.47 43.26 -0.35
C MET A 1 -70.41 42.92 0.71
N TYR A 2 -70.45 41.70 1.25
CA TYR A 2 -69.47 41.24 2.24
C TYR A 2 -68.26 40.68 1.48
N LEU A 3 -67.11 41.33 1.59
CA LEU A 3 -65.85 40.78 1.11
C LEU A 3 -65.46 39.67 2.08
N ALA A 4 -65.60 38.42 1.65
CA ALA A 4 -65.07 37.27 2.35
C ALA A 4 -63.56 37.46 2.48
N GLN A 5 -63.12 37.76 3.70
CA GLN A 5 -61.72 37.80 4.06
C GLN A 5 -61.22 36.36 4.01
N GLN A 6 -60.73 35.93 2.85
CA GLN A 6 -59.94 34.70 2.77
C GLN A 6 -58.64 34.96 3.53
N SER A 7 -58.63 34.59 4.81
CA SER A 7 -57.37 34.30 5.49
C SER A 7 -56.75 33.15 4.70
N GLN A 8 -55.81 33.47 3.80
CA GLN A 8 -54.86 32.49 3.33
C GLN A 8 -54.32 31.82 4.58
N GLU A 9 -54.60 30.51 4.74
CA GLU A 9 -54.07 29.71 5.84
C GLU A 9 -52.61 30.08 5.95
N VAL A 10 -52.25 30.62 7.11
CA VAL A 10 -50.91 31.14 7.38
C VAL A 10 -50.01 29.96 7.16
N THR A 11 -49.45 29.91 5.95
CA THR A 11 -48.30 29.17 5.46
C THR A 11 -47.94 28.01 6.38
N ASP A 12 -47.96 26.79 5.88
CA ASP A 12 -47.62 25.56 6.60
C ASP A 12 -46.20 25.60 7.21
N TRP A 13 -46.00 26.46 8.22
CA TRP A 13 -44.75 26.85 8.83
C TRP A 13 -44.24 25.68 9.63
N ALA A 14 -45.16 24.91 10.22
CA ALA A 14 -44.89 23.62 10.83
C ALA A 14 -44.30 22.64 9.80
N ALA A 15 -44.90 22.50 8.61
CA ALA A 15 -44.34 21.65 7.56
C ALA A 15 -42.97 22.15 7.07
N ARG A 16 -42.80 23.46 6.88
CA ARG A 16 -41.52 24.06 6.47
C ARG A 16 -40.43 23.87 7.52
N ILE A 17 -40.73 24.08 8.80
CA ILE A 17 -39.81 23.82 9.91
C ILE A 17 -39.46 22.31 9.94
N GLY A 18 -40.44 21.43 9.74
CA GLY A 18 -40.22 19.99 9.62
C GLY A 18 -39.24 19.63 8.50
N TRP A 19 -39.41 20.20 7.31
CA TRP A 19 -38.49 20.01 6.19
C TRP A 19 -37.09 20.55 6.46
N VAL A 20 -36.97 21.72 7.09
CA VAL A 20 -35.65 22.30 7.44
C VAL A 20 -34.94 21.44 8.48
N VAL A 21 -35.64 21.01 9.53
CA VAL A 21 -35.09 20.11 10.55
C VAL A 21 -34.66 18.78 9.92
N GLY A 22 -35.51 18.20 9.05
CA GLY A 22 -35.19 16.98 8.32
C GLY A 22 -33.94 17.14 7.44
N LEU A 23 -33.82 18.26 6.73
CA LEU A 23 -32.66 18.56 5.90
C LEU A 23 -31.38 18.72 6.74
N VAL A 24 -31.45 19.44 7.86
CA VAL A 24 -30.31 19.61 8.78
C VAL A 24 -29.85 18.28 9.36
N LEU A 25 -30.79 17.42 9.78
CA LEU A 25 -30.46 16.07 10.28
C LEU A 25 -29.86 15.19 9.18
N PHE A 26 -30.37 15.29 7.96
CA PHE A 26 -29.82 14.55 6.81
C PHE A 26 -28.39 15.01 6.48
N ILE A 27 -28.15 16.32 6.46
CA ILE A 27 -26.80 16.88 6.28
C ILE A 27 -25.88 16.42 7.41
N ALA A 28 -26.32 16.51 8.66
CA ALA A 28 -25.55 16.05 9.82
C ALA A 28 -25.22 14.55 9.74
N LEU A 29 -26.16 13.72 9.27
CA LEU A 29 -25.95 12.30 9.03
C LEU A 29 -24.90 12.07 7.93
N ILE A 30 -24.95 12.80 6.82
CA ILE A 30 -23.93 12.73 5.76
C ILE A 30 -22.55 13.09 6.34
N TYR A 31 -22.42 14.20 7.06
CA TYR A 31 -21.16 14.58 7.70
C TYR A 31 -20.68 13.54 8.71
N TRP A 32 -21.59 12.91 9.46
CA TRP A 32 -21.27 11.82 10.38
C TRP A 32 -20.78 10.58 9.63
N LEU A 33 -21.42 10.18 8.54
CA LEU A 33 -20.99 9.07 7.69
C LEU A 33 -19.64 9.35 7.01
N MET A 34 -19.40 10.57 6.53
CA MET A 34 -18.10 10.98 6.00
C MET A 34 -17.01 10.90 7.08
N ARG A 35 -17.31 11.38 8.29
CA ARG A 35 -16.40 11.29 9.44
C ARG A 35 -16.14 9.84 9.83
N GLN A 36 -17.14 8.97 9.79
CA GLN A 36 -16.98 7.55 10.06
C GLN A 36 -16.13 6.86 8.98
N GLY A 37 -16.35 7.19 7.70
CA GLY A 37 -15.51 6.75 6.59
C GLY A 37 -14.06 7.20 6.72
N TRP A 38 -13.83 8.43 7.20
CA TRP A 38 -12.48 8.92 7.51
C TRP A 38 -11.85 8.25 8.72
N LYS A 39 -12.63 7.94 9.78
CA LYS A 39 -12.13 7.16 10.93
C LYS A 39 -11.77 5.73 10.53
N TRP A 40 -12.58 5.09 9.68
CA TRP A 40 -12.33 3.73 9.17
C TRP A 40 -11.13 3.70 8.22
N ARG A 41 -10.89 4.77 7.45
CA ARG A 41 -9.65 4.95 6.68
C ARG A 41 -8.43 5.24 7.58
N GLY A 42 -8.60 6.02 8.65
CA GLY A 42 -7.54 6.31 9.62
C GLY A 42 -7.11 5.10 10.43
N THR A 43 -8.03 4.20 10.79
CA THR A 43 -7.71 2.91 11.44
C THR A 43 -6.98 1.95 10.52
N LEU A 44 -7.03 2.19 9.20
CA LEU A 44 -6.12 1.51 8.29
C LEU A 44 -4.72 2.13 8.46
N GLN A 45 -4.49 3.43 8.41
CA GLN A 45 -3.11 3.98 8.36
C GLN A 45 -2.21 3.83 9.62
N GLY A 46 -2.71 3.29 10.74
CA GLY A 46 -2.08 3.45 12.06
C GLY A 46 -1.02 2.43 12.52
N ASP A 47 -1.15 1.14 12.21
CA ASP A 47 -0.29 0.09 12.79
C ASP A 47 0.41 -0.73 11.69
N LEU A 48 1.46 -0.14 11.12
CA LEU A 48 2.43 -0.93 10.36
C LEU A 48 3.43 -1.50 11.35
N PRO A 49 3.57 -2.83 11.44
CA PRO A 49 4.54 -3.46 12.31
C PRO A 49 5.96 -3.02 11.91
N GLU A 50 6.91 -3.26 12.80
CA GLU A 50 8.31 -2.95 12.54
C GLU A 50 8.78 -3.56 11.22
N LEU A 51 9.56 -2.78 10.46
CA LEU A 51 10.08 -3.21 9.17
C LEU A 51 11.12 -4.32 9.37
N PRO A 52 11.10 -5.38 8.54
CA PRO A 52 12.11 -6.42 8.60
C PRO A 52 13.51 -5.82 8.42
N SER A 53 14.48 -6.30 9.20
CA SER A 53 15.89 -6.06 8.96
C SER A 53 16.40 -6.97 7.84
N ALA A 54 17.43 -6.52 7.14
CA ALA A 54 18.12 -7.39 6.19
C ALA A 54 18.76 -8.57 6.95
N PRO A 55 18.73 -9.80 6.40
CA PRO A 55 19.45 -10.92 6.97
C PRO A 55 20.96 -10.67 6.92
N GLU A 56 21.72 -11.28 7.84
CA GLU A 56 23.19 -11.17 7.89
C GLU A 56 23.85 -11.69 6.60
N GLU A 57 23.25 -12.70 5.98
CA GLU A 57 23.68 -13.28 4.70
C GLU A 57 22.56 -13.14 3.65
N PRO A 58 22.43 -11.97 2.98
CA PRO A 58 21.41 -11.76 1.96
C PRO A 58 21.73 -12.49 0.64
N GLY A 59 22.96 -12.98 0.47
CA GLY A 59 23.45 -13.61 -0.74
C GLY A 59 24.01 -12.61 -1.77
N THR A 60 24.45 -13.13 -2.91
CA THR A 60 25.07 -12.32 -3.97
C THR A 60 24.07 -11.34 -4.59
N PRO A 61 24.42 -10.05 -4.73
CA PRO A 61 23.59 -9.06 -5.42
C PRO A 61 23.27 -9.50 -6.85
N LEU A 62 21.98 -9.56 -7.18
CA LEU A 62 21.47 -9.81 -8.52
C LEU A 62 21.41 -8.53 -9.33
N LEU A 63 20.96 -7.43 -8.71
CA LEU A 63 20.91 -6.10 -9.30
C LEU A 63 21.20 -5.05 -8.24
N THR A 64 21.85 -3.97 -8.65
CA THR A 64 22.10 -2.78 -7.82
C THR A 64 21.69 -1.52 -8.57
N LEU A 65 21.01 -0.60 -7.91
CA LEU A 65 20.49 0.62 -8.52
C LEU A 65 20.54 1.78 -7.55
N THR A 66 21.02 2.93 -8.02
CA THR A 66 20.99 4.18 -7.28
C THR A 66 19.94 5.10 -7.86
N GLY A 67 19.28 5.85 -6.98
CA GLY A 67 18.26 6.77 -7.41
C GLY A 67 17.58 7.50 -6.26
N ARG A 68 16.29 7.76 -6.45
CA ARG A 68 15.46 8.53 -5.54
C ARG A 68 14.22 7.74 -5.15
N TYR A 69 13.95 7.75 -3.85
CA TYR A 69 12.74 7.20 -3.27
C TYR A 69 11.68 8.29 -3.13
N HIS A 70 10.48 8.02 -3.65
CA HIS A 70 9.38 8.98 -3.72
C HIS A 70 8.35 8.84 -2.60
N GLY A 71 8.36 7.70 -1.90
CA GLY A 71 7.39 7.35 -0.86
C GLY A 71 6.73 6.00 -1.12
N SER A 72 6.09 5.44 -0.09
CA SER A 72 5.17 4.31 -0.23
C SER A 72 3.72 4.79 -0.17
N THR A 73 2.87 4.12 -0.93
CA THR A 73 1.42 4.25 -0.86
C THR A 73 0.78 2.88 -0.64
N SER A 74 -0.50 2.85 -0.26
CA SER A 74 -1.27 1.60 -0.36
C SER A 74 -1.35 1.17 -1.83
N ALA A 75 -1.29 -0.14 -2.09
CA ALA A 75 -1.29 -0.67 -3.46
C ALA A 75 -2.53 -0.22 -4.25
N GLY A 76 -2.32 0.31 -5.46
CA GLY A 76 -3.40 0.82 -6.31
C GLY A 76 -4.08 2.11 -5.83
N GLN A 77 -3.70 2.66 -4.68
CA GLN A 77 -4.24 3.89 -4.10
C GLN A 77 -3.14 4.95 -4.06
N TRP A 78 -2.79 5.51 -5.21
CA TRP A 78 -1.67 6.45 -5.39
C TRP A 78 -1.76 7.76 -4.56
N LEU A 79 -2.90 8.07 -3.93
CA LEU A 79 -3.08 9.21 -3.02
C LEU A 79 -2.92 8.83 -1.53
N ASP A 80 -2.96 7.53 -1.21
CA ASP A 80 -2.92 7.02 0.16
C ASP A 80 -1.47 6.84 0.63
N ARG A 81 -0.85 7.95 1.06
CA ARG A 81 0.55 7.99 1.46
C ARG A 81 0.78 7.34 2.82
N ILE A 82 1.71 6.40 2.86
CA ILE A 82 2.13 5.74 4.09
C ILE A 82 3.26 6.54 4.73
N VAL A 83 2.99 7.11 5.91
CA VAL A 83 3.99 7.88 6.68
C VAL A 83 4.66 7.03 7.77
N ALA A 84 4.00 5.94 8.19
CA ALA A 84 4.50 5.02 9.21
C ALA A 84 5.88 4.45 8.84
N GLN A 85 6.68 4.15 9.88
CA GLN A 85 8.01 3.54 9.76
C GLN A 85 8.98 4.30 8.82
N GLY A 86 8.76 5.61 8.59
CA GLY A 86 9.60 6.43 7.73
C GLY A 86 9.42 6.17 6.22
N LEU A 87 8.37 5.44 5.82
CA LEU A 87 8.06 5.18 4.41
C LEU A 87 7.53 6.43 3.68
N GLY A 88 7.17 7.48 4.41
CA GLY A 88 6.71 8.73 3.83
C GLY A 88 7.84 9.66 3.37
N THR A 89 9.05 9.53 3.93
CA THR A 89 10.14 10.49 3.70
C THR A 89 10.78 10.27 2.33
N ARG A 90 10.85 11.32 1.53
CA ARG A 90 11.59 11.29 0.25
C ARG A 90 13.08 11.38 0.53
N SER A 91 13.86 10.53 -0.13
CA SER A 91 15.31 10.47 0.09
C SER A 91 16.02 9.96 -1.16
N ARG A 92 17.35 10.03 -1.16
CA ARG A 92 18.13 9.16 -2.05
C ARG A 92 17.90 7.72 -1.61
N ALA A 93 17.98 6.80 -2.56
CA ALA A 93 17.85 5.39 -2.30
C ALA A 93 18.83 4.59 -3.14
N GLU A 94 19.40 3.57 -2.52
CA GLU A 94 20.23 2.56 -3.12
C GLU A 94 19.52 1.23 -2.93
N LEU A 95 19.15 0.61 -4.04
CA LEU A 95 18.42 -0.65 -4.08
C LEU A 95 19.41 -1.76 -4.39
N THR A 96 19.39 -2.81 -3.58
CA THR A 96 20.13 -4.04 -3.85
C THR A 96 19.14 -5.20 -3.84
N LEU A 97 18.96 -5.83 -5.00
CA LEU A 97 18.14 -7.02 -5.13
C LEU A 97 19.00 -8.25 -4.92
N THR A 98 18.58 -9.11 -4.00
CA THR A 98 19.27 -10.36 -3.63
C THR A 98 18.27 -11.52 -3.68
N PRO A 99 18.72 -12.79 -3.66
CA PRO A 99 17.83 -13.93 -3.53
C PRO A 99 16.96 -13.87 -2.26
N ALA A 100 17.47 -13.28 -1.17
CA ALA A 100 16.73 -13.09 0.06
C ALA A 100 15.63 -12.03 -0.03
N GLY A 101 15.78 -11.05 -0.92
CA GLY A 101 14.82 -9.95 -1.09
C GLY A 101 15.45 -8.64 -1.55
N LEU A 102 14.69 -7.56 -1.42
CA LEU A 102 15.08 -6.21 -1.81
C LEU A 102 15.54 -5.41 -0.59
N ALA A 103 16.82 -5.06 -0.54
CA ALA A 103 17.37 -4.12 0.42
C ALA A 103 17.29 -2.69 -0.13
N VAL A 104 16.78 -1.76 0.68
CA VAL A 104 16.68 -0.35 0.33
C VAL A 104 17.40 0.48 1.39
N VAL A 105 18.58 0.97 1.01
CA VAL A 105 19.39 1.88 1.82
C VAL A 105 19.04 3.31 1.45
N ARG A 106 18.71 4.13 2.43
CA ARG A 106 18.22 5.50 2.25
C ARG A 106 19.05 6.46 3.11
N PRO A 107 20.19 6.97 2.61
CA PRO A 107 21.00 7.92 3.35
C PRO A 107 20.17 9.13 3.82
N GLY A 108 20.13 9.35 5.14
CA GLY A 108 19.34 10.42 5.77
C GLY A 108 17.86 10.09 6.01
N ALA A 109 17.42 8.85 5.80
CA ALA A 109 16.12 8.32 6.20
C ALA A 109 16.28 6.89 6.76
N ARG A 110 15.18 6.26 7.20
CA ARG A 110 15.22 4.91 7.76
C ARG A 110 15.41 3.87 6.65
N ASP A 111 16.36 2.96 6.77
CA ASP A 111 16.52 1.85 5.82
C ASP A 111 15.43 0.80 6.00
N PHE A 112 15.17 0.01 4.96
CA PHE A 112 14.23 -1.09 5.06
C PHE A 112 14.56 -2.25 4.13
N PHE A 113 14.13 -3.45 4.54
CA PHE A 113 14.27 -4.67 3.75
C PHE A 113 12.90 -5.26 3.43
N VAL A 114 12.73 -5.70 2.18
CA VAL A 114 11.54 -6.38 1.71
C VAL A 114 11.92 -7.83 1.39
N PRO A 115 11.49 -8.81 2.22
CA PRO A 115 11.77 -10.22 1.97
C PRO A 115 11.22 -10.69 0.62
N ALA A 116 11.89 -11.64 -0.03
CA ALA A 116 11.45 -12.18 -1.32
C ALA A 116 10.02 -12.74 -1.28
N GLY A 117 9.64 -13.42 -0.17
CA GLY A 117 8.27 -13.92 0.02
C GLY A 117 7.20 -12.84 0.26
N ALA A 118 7.62 -11.61 0.54
CA ALA A 118 6.74 -10.45 0.67
C ALA A 118 6.58 -9.68 -0.66
N LEU A 119 7.46 -9.89 -1.65
CA LEU A 119 7.35 -9.25 -2.96
C LEU A 119 6.13 -9.79 -3.72
N ARG A 120 5.36 -8.88 -4.32
CA ARG A 120 4.19 -9.17 -5.15
C ARG A 120 4.41 -8.88 -6.62
N GLY A 121 5.39 -8.03 -6.92
CA GLY A 121 5.83 -7.73 -8.26
C GLY A 121 6.36 -6.31 -8.37
N ALA A 122 6.72 -5.92 -9.57
CA ALA A 122 7.08 -4.57 -9.91
C ALA A 122 6.43 -4.17 -11.24
N ARG A 123 6.23 -2.87 -11.41
CA ARG A 123 5.72 -2.28 -12.66
C ARG A 123 6.39 -0.95 -12.93
N LEU A 124 6.38 -0.55 -14.19
CA LEU A 124 6.67 0.82 -14.58
C LEU A 124 5.38 1.62 -14.46
N ASP A 125 5.44 2.76 -13.80
CA ASP A 125 4.32 3.66 -13.65
C ASP A 125 4.72 5.09 -14.01
N THR A 126 3.75 5.89 -14.42
CA THR A 126 3.94 7.31 -14.70
C THR A 126 3.56 8.17 -13.51
N GLY A 127 2.98 7.60 -12.44
CA GLY A 127 2.70 8.35 -11.23
C GLY A 127 2.62 7.54 -9.93
N ILE A 128 3.08 8.16 -8.84
CA ILE A 128 2.89 7.69 -7.47
C ILE A 128 2.79 8.88 -6.52
N ALA A 129 2.05 8.75 -5.42
CA ALA A 129 1.98 9.75 -4.35
C ALA A 129 1.58 11.16 -4.85
N GLY A 130 0.55 11.24 -5.70
CA GLY A 130 0.01 12.52 -6.17
C GLY A 130 0.80 13.22 -7.28
N LYS A 131 1.80 12.57 -7.90
CA LYS A 131 2.64 13.18 -8.94
C LYS A 131 2.61 12.39 -10.24
N VAL A 132 2.24 13.05 -11.34
CA VAL A 132 2.32 12.50 -12.71
C VAL A 132 3.63 12.99 -13.34
N LEU A 133 4.43 12.08 -13.87
CA LEU A 133 5.64 12.33 -14.64
C LEU A 133 5.43 11.87 -16.08
N THR A 134 6.07 12.54 -17.04
CA THR A 134 6.08 12.14 -18.45
C THR A 134 6.84 10.81 -18.63
N GLU A 135 6.22 9.91 -19.39
CA GLU A 135 6.68 8.62 -19.96
C GLU A 135 7.91 7.92 -19.33
N GLY A 136 7.68 6.73 -18.77
CA GLY A 136 8.71 5.69 -18.55
C GLY A 136 9.62 5.83 -17.32
N GLY A 137 9.24 6.57 -16.27
CA GLY A 137 10.20 7.10 -15.30
C GLY A 137 10.23 6.53 -13.87
N LEU A 138 9.29 5.67 -13.47
CA LEU A 138 9.20 5.21 -12.08
C LEU A 138 9.06 3.68 -11.99
N LEU A 139 9.98 3.06 -11.25
CA LEU A 139 9.88 1.69 -10.79
C LEU A 139 8.98 1.66 -9.55
N VAL A 140 7.81 1.05 -9.66
CA VAL A 140 6.93 0.79 -8.51
C VAL A 140 7.07 -0.67 -8.11
N VAL A 141 7.50 -0.91 -6.88
CA VAL A 141 7.61 -2.25 -6.31
C VAL A 141 6.42 -2.47 -5.37
N THR A 142 5.63 -3.50 -5.66
CA THR A 142 4.49 -3.90 -4.83
C THR A 142 4.92 -5.02 -3.90
N TRP A 143 4.66 -4.86 -2.60
CA TRP A 143 5.09 -5.79 -1.56
C TRP A 143 4.12 -5.80 -0.38
N ARG A 144 4.07 -6.91 0.35
CA ARG A 144 3.15 -7.09 1.47
C ARG A 144 3.83 -6.88 2.82
N HIS A 145 3.25 -6.02 3.65
CA HIS A 145 3.70 -5.79 5.03
C HIS A 145 2.53 -5.59 5.97
N GLY A 146 2.59 -6.16 7.17
CA GLY A 146 1.52 -6.03 8.16
C GLY A 146 0.13 -6.44 7.64
N GLY A 147 0.07 -7.44 6.75
CA GLY A 147 -1.18 -7.91 6.14
C GLY A 147 -1.71 -7.06 4.99
N ARG A 148 -0.93 -6.12 4.44
CA ARG A 148 -1.37 -5.19 3.38
C ARG A 148 -0.37 -5.07 2.26
N ASP A 149 -0.87 -4.81 1.06
CA ASP A 149 -0.02 -4.55 -0.09
C ASP A 149 0.30 -3.06 -0.19
N LEU A 150 1.60 -2.77 -0.30
CA LEU A 150 2.19 -1.44 -0.37
C LEU A 150 2.88 -1.28 -1.72
N ASP A 151 2.76 -0.10 -2.32
CA ASP A 151 3.49 0.31 -3.52
C ASP A 151 4.60 1.28 -3.12
N SER A 152 5.86 0.91 -3.37
CA SER A 152 7.03 1.76 -3.14
C SER A 152 7.58 2.28 -4.47
N GLY A 153 7.65 3.60 -4.62
CA GLY A 153 8.08 4.25 -5.86
C GLY A 153 9.55 4.68 -5.86
N PHE A 154 10.29 4.26 -6.87
CA PHE A 154 11.70 4.54 -7.08
C PHE A 154 11.98 5.10 -8.46
N ARG A 155 12.84 6.12 -8.54
CA ARG A 155 13.34 6.65 -9.80
C ARG A 155 14.84 6.41 -9.87
N SER A 156 15.29 5.69 -10.90
CA SER A 156 16.71 5.45 -11.15
C SER A 156 17.36 6.71 -11.68
N ASP A 157 18.64 6.88 -11.36
CA ASP A 157 19.49 7.88 -12.03
C ASP A 157 19.71 7.50 -13.51
N ARG A 158 19.62 6.20 -13.85
CA ARG A 158 19.69 5.65 -15.21
C ARG A 158 18.36 4.97 -15.58
N SER A 159 17.55 5.61 -16.42
CA SER A 159 16.20 5.12 -16.77
C SER A 159 16.19 3.78 -17.51
N ALA A 160 17.25 3.47 -18.26
CA ALA A 160 17.37 2.21 -19.01
C ALA A 160 17.36 0.95 -18.12
N ASP A 161 17.59 1.09 -16.81
CA ASP A 161 17.68 -0.04 -15.89
C ASP A 161 16.29 -0.51 -15.39
N HIS A 162 15.23 0.30 -15.54
CA HIS A 162 13.94 0.01 -14.90
C HIS A 162 13.22 -1.24 -15.43
N THR A 163 13.32 -1.52 -16.73
CA THR A 163 12.69 -2.72 -17.33
C THR A 163 13.31 -4.00 -16.76
N THR A 164 14.63 -4.08 -16.70
CA THR A 164 15.38 -5.22 -16.13
C THR A 164 15.02 -5.45 -14.67
N TRP A 165 14.82 -4.36 -13.91
CA TRP A 165 14.39 -4.43 -12.51
C TRP A 165 12.98 -4.99 -12.35
N VAL A 166 12.05 -4.57 -13.21
CA VAL A 166 10.68 -5.12 -13.22
C VAL A 166 10.69 -6.62 -13.49
N GLU A 167 11.42 -7.05 -14.52
CA GLU A 167 11.55 -8.47 -14.88
C GLU A 167 12.11 -9.29 -13.72
N LYS A 168 13.25 -8.88 -13.13
CA LYS A 168 13.89 -9.63 -12.05
C LYS A 168 13.08 -9.69 -10.76
N ILE A 169 12.39 -8.61 -10.39
CA ILE A 169 11.50 -8.64 -9.22
C ILE A 169 10.31 -9.57 -9.47
N ASN A 170 9.75 -9.57 -10.68
CA ASN A 170 8.64 -10.45 -11.03
C ASN A 170 9.06 -11.93 -11.03
N GLU A 171 10.25 -12.26 -11.55
CA GLU A 171 10.84 -13.61 -11.45
C GLU A 171 10.98 -14.07 -9.99
N LEU A 172 11.50 -13.21 -9.10
CA LEU A 172 11.68 -13.53 -7.68
C LEU A 172 10.35 -13.69 -6.94
N SER A 173 9.37 -12.81 -7.19
CA SER A 173 8.05 -12.89 -6.55
C SER A 173 7.29 -14.18 -6.92
N THR A 174 7.46 -14.65 -8.16
CA THR A 174 6.89 -15.91 -8.63
C THR A 174 7.59 -17.10 -7.98
N SER A 175 8.92 -17.05 -7.87
CA SER A 175 9.74 -18.12 -7.27
C SER A 175 9.49 -18.30 -5.76
N GLY A 176 9.31 -17.20 -5.01
CA GLY A 176 9.00 -17.23 -3.58
C GLY A 176 7.63 -17.85 -3.26
N THR A 177 6.66 -17.69 -4.17
CA THR A 177 5.33 -18.31 -4.06
C THR A 177 5.41 -19.84 -4.18
N THR A 178 6.25 -20.34 -5.08
CA THR A 178 6.47 -21.79 -5.29
C THR A 178 7.23 -22.44 -4.13
N SER A 179 8.25 -21.75 -3.57
CA SER A 179 9.05 -22.28 -2.45
C SER A 179 8.23 -22.45 -1.16
N THR A 180 7.35 -21.50 -0.85
CA THR A 180 6.45 -21.58 0.32
C THR A 180 5.45 -22.74 0.19
N ALA A 181 4.95 -23.01 -1.03
CA ALA A 181 4.05 -24.13 -1.32
C ALA A 181 4.73 -25.51 -1.30
N ALA A 182 6.06 -25.55 -1.46
CA ALA A 182 6.85 -26.78 -1.38
C ALA A 182 7.22 -27.14 0.07
N LEU A 183 7.57 -26.16 0.90
CA LEU A 183 7.86 -26.35 2.33
C LEU A 183 6.65 -26.83 3.14
N SER A 184 5.43 -26.51 2.71
CA SER A 184 4.20 -27.02 3.33
C SER A 184 3.85 -28.47 2.95
N ARG A 185 4.57 -29.11 2.02
CA ARG A 185 4.15 -30.37 1.38
C ARG A 185 5.04 -31.59 1.62
N GLY A 186 5.92 -31.59 2.63
CA GLY A 186 6.86 -32.70 2.83
C GLY A 186 7.15 -33.08 4.27
N THR A 187 6.39 -34.02 4.82
CA THR A 187 6.93 -35.14 5.64
C THR A 187 5.91 -36.29 5.57
N PRO A 188 6.11 -37.32 4.73
CA PRO A 188 5.39 -38.57 4.87
C PRO A 188 5.83 -39.25 6.19
N PRO A 189 4.94 -39.86 6.97
CA PRO A 189 5.34 -40.54 8.19
C PRO A 189 6.25 -41.74 7.86
N GLU A 190 7.49 -41.70 8.36
CA GLU A 190 8.36 -42.87 8.41
C GLU A 190 7.65 -44.00 9.18
N THR A 191 7.51 -45.16 8.55
CA THR A 191 7.00 -46.37 9.20
C THR A 191 8.13 -47.03 9.97
N PRO A 192 8.02 -47.26 11.29
CA PRO A 192 9.10 -47.89 12.05
C PRO A 192 9.16 -49.39 11.72
N GLY A 193 10.34 -49.85 11.28
CA GLY A 193 10.63 -51.26 11.07
C GLY A 193 10.60 -52.04 12.37
N LYS A 194 9.84 -53.15 12.40
CA LYS A 194 9.87 -54.14 13.48
C LYS A 194 11.22 -54.86 13.49
N GLY A 195 12.00 -54.64 14.54
CA GLY A 195 13.10 -55.52 14.91
C GLY A 195 12.57 -56.87 15.43
N THR A 196 13.22 -57.95 15.03
CA THR A 196 12.99 -59.30 15.57
C THR A 196 14.36 -59.84 15.99
N PRO A 197 14.56 -60.31 17.24
CA PRO A 197 15.64 -61.23 17.54
C PRO A 197 15.27 -62.68 17.17
#